data_AF-A0A9E5R7X9-F1
#
_entry.id   AF-A0A9E5R7X9-F1
#
_cell.length_a   1.000
_cell.length_b   1.000
_cell.length_c   1.000
_cell.angle_alpha   90.00
_cell.angle_beta   90.00
_cell.angle_gamma   90.00
#
_symmetry.space_group_name_H-M   'P 1'
#
loop_
_entity.id
_entity.type
_entity.pdbx_description
1 polymer ?
#
loop_
_entity_poly.entity_id
_entity_poly.type
_entity_poly.pdbx_seq_one_letter_code
_entity_poly.pdbx_strand_id
1 'polypeptide(L)'
;MGLRAERNGFQPNMLYAVVVFRWVPPEGATRHETQFAPERMTEIVRQELRYRRVEGLVGQYVDRTVLLLPIDDAQHTLRMKQNTEALRLRLQDYAPSGFVSCGVGRPTLGLSALRESFKEAEKALALSDQLWTEPRVTFFGDLSLYELLLGVSPEQLRNFCRNWLSAILDYDEQHKSDLLITLDAYFSSNGNMRLTAKELNIHRNTLVYRLNRIAEITQLDMDDANVHLNLHLALRAYHLLKTFNL
;
A
#
# COMPACT_ATOMS: atom_id res chain seq x y z
N MET A 1 26.51 -7.41 -18.69
CA MET A 1 25.10 -7.68 -18.30
C MET A 1 24.11 -6.62 -18.81
N GLY A 2 24.47 -5.34 -18.98
CA GLY A 2 23.55 -4.28 -19.46
C GLY A 2 22.95 -4.49 -20.86
N LEU A 3 23.72 -5.03 -21.81
CA LEU A 3 23.31 -5.24 -23.21
C LEU A 3 22.09 -6.15 -23.43
N ARG A 4 21.75 -7.05 -22.49
CA ARG A 4 20.54 -7.90 -22.57
C ARG A 4 19.31 -7.24 -21.97
N ALA A 5 19.47 -6.38 -20.96
CA ALA A 5 18.35 -5.71 -20.32
C ALA A 5 17.79 -4.59 -21.21
N GLU A 6 18.67 -3.77 -21.81
CA GLU A 6 18.28 -2.67 -22.70
C GLU A 6 17.54 -3.16 -23.96
N ARG A 7 17.97 -4.31 -24.51
CA ARG A 7 17.28 -4.96 -25.65
C ARG A 7 15.86 -5.44 -25.33
N ASN A 8 15.52 -5.57 -24.05
CA ASN A 8 14.18 -5.95 -23.60
C ASN A 8 13.38 -4.75 -23.07
N GLY A 9 13.83 -3.51 -23.29
CA GLY A 9 13.10 -2.29 -22.92
C GLY A 9 13.48 -1.69 -21.56
N PHE A 10 14.52 -2.20 -20.89
CA PHE A 10 15.03 -1.57 -19.67
C PHE A 10 15.81 -0.29 -19.99
N GLN A 11 15.51 0.80 -19.28
CA GLN A 11 16.17 2.08 -19.46
C GLN A 11 17.04 2.40 -18.23
N PRO A 12 18.39 2.37 -18.33
CA PRO A 12 19.27 2.54 -17.16
C PRO A 12 19.11 3.85 -16.39
N ASN A 13 18.66 4.90 -17.08
CA ASN A 13 18.47 6.25 -16.51
C ASN A 13 17.04 6.49 -16.01
N MET A 14 16.18 5.48 -16.06
CA MET A 14 14.82 5.55 -15.56
C MET A 14 14.75 4.94 -14.16
N LEU A 15 13.90 5.51 -13.30
CA LEU A 15 13.59 4.91 -12.01
C LEU A 15 12.61 3.76 -12.21
N TYR A 16 12.86 2.66 -11.51
CA TYR A 16 11.96 1.52 -11.46
C TYR A 16 11.68 1.15 -10.02
N ALA A 17 10.42 0.83 -9.72
CA ALA A 17 10.06 0.10 -8.51
C ALA A 17 9.87 -1.38 -8.88
N VAL A 18 10.38 -2.28 -8.05
CA VAL A 18 10.10 -3.71 -8.19
C VAL A 18 8.81 -4.05 -7.48
N VAL A 19 7.89 -4.68 -8.20
CA VAL A 19 6.60 -5.14 -7.72
C VAL A 19 6.59 -6.66 -7.81
N VAL A 20 6.31 -7.33 -6.70
CA VAL A 20 6.25 -8.79 -6.62
C VAL A 20 4.84 -9.21 -6.27
N PHE A 21 4.21 -9.94 -7.19
CA PHE A 21 2.91 -10.55 -6.97
C PHE A 21 3.06 -12.02 -6.62
N ARG A 22 2.27 -12.48 -5.66
CA ARG A 22 2.15 -13.89 -5.30
C ARG A 22 0.69 -14.24 -5.09
N TRP A 23 0.29 -15.37 -5.66
CA TRP A 23 -0.96 -16.00 -5.32
C TRP A 23 -0.78 -16.94 -4.14
N VAL A 24 -1.68 -16.82 -3.17
CA VAL A 24 -1.75 -17.67 -1.98
C VAL A 24 -3.02 -18.51 -2.09
N PRO A 25 -2.89 -19.84 -2.22
CA PRO A 25 -4.05 -20.72 -2.29
C PRO A 25 -4.79 -20.76 -0.94
N PRO A 26 -6.08 -21.14 -0.92
CA PRO A 26 -6.82 -21.31 0.33
C PRO A 26 -6.23 -22.45 1.19
N GLU A 27 -6.48 -22.41 2.50
CA GLU A 27 -6.06 -23.48 3.41
C GLU A 27 -6.63 -24.84 2.97
N GLY A 28 -5.78 -25.87 2.96
CA GLY A 28 -6.18 -27.22 2.54
C GLY A 28 -6.20 -27.45 1.04
N ALA A 29 -5.79 -26.48 0.21
CA ALA A 29 -5.72 -26.66 -1.22
C ALA A 29 -4.81 -27.84 -1.64
N THR A 30 -5.29 -28.67 -2.56
CA THR A 30 -4.53 -29.81 -3.07
C THR A 30 -3.54 -29.37 -4.15
N ARG A 31 -2.47 -30.16 -4.37
CA ARG A 31 -1.49 -29.90 -5.46
C ARG A 31 -2.13 -29.77 -6.86
N HIS A 32 -3.33 -30.30 -7.06
CA HIS A 32 -4.09 -30.22 -8.33
C HIS A 32 -4.88 -28.91 -8.52
N GLU A 33 -4.94 -28.03 -7.52
CA GLU A 33 -5.55 -26.69 -7.62
C GLU A 33 -4.55 -25.60 -8.06
N THR A 34 -3.44 -25.98 -8.68
CA THR A 34 -2.36 -25.13 -9.25
C THR A 34 -2.78 -24.29 -10.47
N GLN A 35 -4.00 -23.75 -10.48
CA GLN A 35 -4.60 -23.08 -11.65
C GLN A 35 -4.17 -21.62 -11.87
N PHE A 36 -3.55 -20.98 -10.88
CA PHE A 36 -3.04 -19.61 -11.01
C PHE A 36 -1.51 -19.58 -10.97
N ALA A 37 -0.92 -20.32 -11.91
CA ALA A 37 0.53 -20.39 -12.07
C ALA A 37 1.12 -19.01 -12.42
N PRO A 38 2.37 -18.71 -12.02
CA PRO A 38 3.00 -17.42 -12.26
C PRO A 38 3.05 -17.03 -13.75
N GLU A 39 3.05 -17.99 -14.67
CA GLU A 39 2.99 -17.77 -16.11
C GLU A 39 1.68 -17.08 -16.51
N ARG A 40 0.55 -17.54 -15.96
CA ARG A 40 -0.77 -16.96 -16.20
C ARG A 40 -0.88 -15.56 -15.59
N MET A 41 -0.39 -15.39 -14.36
CA MET A 41 -0.31 -14.07 -13.72
C MET A 41 0.52 -13.10 -14.55
N THR A 42 1.69 -13.53 -15.02
CA THR A 42 2.59 -12.74 -15.86
C THR A 42 1.90 -12.28 -17.14
N GLU A 43 1.13 -13.15 -17.80
CA GLU A 43 0.39 -12.79 -19.01
C GLU A 43 -0.71 -11.76 -18.73
N ILE A 44 -1.46 -11.91 -17.63
CA ILE A 44 -2.49 -10.94 -17.22
C ILE A 44 -1.85 -9.57 -16.94
N VAL A 45 -0.74 -9.53 -16.19
CA VAL A 45 -0.03 -8.26 -15.91
C VAL A 45 0.46 -7.63 -17.23
N ARG A 46 1.02 -8.40 -18.16
CA ARG A 46 1.45 -7.87 -19.47
C ARG A 46 0.28 -7.29 -20.27
N GLN A 47 -0.87 -7.96 -20.27
CA GLN A 47 -2.07 -7.46 -20.96
C GLN A 47 -2.57 -6.15 -20.34
N GLU A 48 -2.61 -6.06 -19.02
CA GLU A 48 -2.99 -4.83 -18.31
C GLU A 48 -2.03 -3.68 -18.55
N LEU A 49 -0.71 -3.93 -18.56
CA LEU A 49 0.28 -2.90 -18.88
C LEU A 49 0.10 -2.38 -20.30
N ARG A 50 -0.16 -3.26 -21.29
CA ARG A 50 -0.46 -2.86 -22.67
C ARG A 50 -1.74 -2.04 -22.75
N TYR A 51 -2.81 -2.48 -22.10
CA TYR A 51 -4.10 -1.78 -22.05
C TYR A 51 -3.95 -0.37 -21.46
N ARG A 52 -3.16 -0.24 -20.39
CA ARG A 52 -2.92 1.03 -19.67
C ARG A 52 -1.79 1.87 -20.28
N ARG A 53 -1.11 1.37 -21.33
CA ARG A 53 0.05 2.00 -21.97
C ARG A 53 1.18 2.31 -20.98
N VAL A 54 1.49 1.36 -20.10
CA VAL A 54 2.60 1.45 -19.13
C VAL A 54 3.76 0.59 -19.63
N GLU A 55 4.95 1.18 -19.78
CA GLU A 55 6.17 0.51 -20.28
C GLU A 55 6.87 -0.34 -19.19
N GLY A 56 6.13 -1.22 -18.54
CA GLY A 56 6.65 -2.12 -17.50
C GLY A 56 7.25 -3.41 -18.06
N LEU A 57 8.27 -3.93 -17.38
CA LEU A 57 8.87 -5.24 -17.71
C LEU A 57 8.35 -6.29 -16.74
N VAL A 58 7.75 -7.36 -17.27
CA VAL A 58 7.20 -8.45 -16.45
C VAL A 58 7.90 -9.76 -16.76
N GLY A 59 8.34 -10.42 -15.71
CA GLY A 59 8.91 -11.76 -15.76
C GLY A 59 8.47 -12.61 -14.57
N GLN A 60 8.90 -13.86 -14.60
CA GLN A 60 8.67 -14.83 -13.54
C GLN A 60 9.96 -15.04 -12.76
N TYR A 61 9.83 -15.21 -11.45
CA TYR A 61 10.92 -15.65 -10.59
C TYR A 61 10.39 -16.71 -9.63
N VAL A 62 10.78 -17.97 -9.84
CA VAL A 62 10.27 -19.13 -9.09
C VAL A 62 8.73 -19.18 -9.17
N ASP A 63 8.03 -18.96 -8.06
CA ASP A 63 6.59 -18.97 -7.88
C ASP A 63 6.02 -17.53 -7.74
N ARG A 64 6.73 -16.54 -8.28
CA ARG A 64 6.38 -15.12 -8.23
C ARG A 64 6.27 -14.52 -9.63
N THR A 65 5.37 -13.56 -9.78
CA THR A 65 5.35 -12.63 -10.92
C THR A 65 6.03 -11.34 -10.51
N VAL A 66 7.07 -10.94 -11.23
CA VAL A 66 7.89 -9.76 -10.94
C VAL A 66 7.69 -8.73 -12.03
N LEU A 67 7.33 -7.51 -11.63
CA LEU A 67 7.16 -6.36 -12.49
C LEU A 67 8.20 -5.29 -12.12
N LEU A 68 8.99 -4.86 -13.11
CA LEU A 68 9.76 -3.63 -13.05
C LEU A 68 8.85 -2.50 -13.54
N LEU A 69 8.25 -1.77 -12.61
CA LEU A 69 7.33 -0.69 -12.91
C LEU A 69 8.13 0.62 -13.08
N PRO A 70 8.15 1.23 -14.28
CA PRO A 70 8.76 2.54 -14.48
C PRO A 70 8.08 3.61 -13.62
N ILE A 71 8.88 4.48 -13.02
CA ILE A 71 8.44 5.59 -12.17
C ILE A 71 8.91 6.88 -12.80
N ASP A 72 7.97 7.61 -13.40
CA ASP A 72 8.24 8.90 -14.06
C ASP A 72 8.64 9.98 -13.05
N ASP A 73 8.09 9.89 -11.84
CA ASP A 73 8.32 10.85 -10.77
C ASP A 73 8.27 10.17 -9.40
N ALA A 74 9.43 10.03 -8.76
CA ALA A 74 9.55 9.43 -7.44
C ALA A 74 8.92 10.29 -6.33
N GLN A 75 8.67 11.58 -6.57
CA GLN A 75 7.96 12.44 -5.61
C GLN A 75 6.45 12.14 -5.58
N HIS A 76 5.91 11.52 -6.64
CA HIS A 76 4.49 11.19 -6.76
C HIS A 76 4.22 9.68 -6.65
N THR A 77 4.49 9.12 -5.47
CA THR A 77 4.27 7.69 -5.17
C THR A 77 2.80 7.27 -5.23
N LEU A 78 1.84 8.20 -5.14
CA LEU A 78 0.41 7.87 -5.17
C LEU A 78 -0.01 7.14 -6.46
N ARG A 79 0.48 7.59 -7.63
CA ARG A 79 0.16 6.94 -8.92
C ARG A 79 0.71 5.52 -8.96
N MET A 80 1.91 5.32 -8.41
CA MET A 80 2.48 3.98 -8.24
C MET A 80 1.57 3.13 -7.35
N LYS A 81 1.17 3.65 -6.17
CA LYS A 81 0.30 2.93 -5.23
C LYS A 81 -1.02 2.50 -5.88
N GLN A 82 -1.68 3.41 -6.59
CA GLN A 82 -2.94 3.15 -7.30
C GLN A 82 -2.77 2.14 -8.43
N ASN A 83 -1.69 2.24 -9.22
CA ASN A 83 -1.44 1.32 -10.33
C ASN A 83 -1.17 -0.10 -9.82
N THR A 84 -0.37 -0.25 -8.76
CA THR A 84 -0.07 -1.56 -8.17
C THR A 84 -1.30 -2.21 -7.56
N GLU A 85 -2.16 -1.42 -6.90
CA GLU A 85 -3.41 -1.94 -6.31
C GLU A 85 -4.40 -2.35 -7.40
N ALA A 86 -4.55 -1.54 -8.45
CA ALA A 86 -5.41 -1.89 -9.57
C ALA A 86 -4.93 -3.16 -10.30
N LEU A 87 -3.62 -3.37 -10.44
CA LEU A 87 -3.06 -4.61 -10.99
C LEU A 87 -3.31 -5.80 -10.07
N ARG A 88 -3.16 -5.64 -8.75
CA ARG A 88 -3.45 -6.68 -7.76
C ARG A 88 -4.92 -7.10 -7.81
N LEU A 89 -5.85 -6.15 -7.78
CA LEU A 89 -7.28 -6.40 -7.90
C LEU A 89 -7.62 -7.09 -9.22
N ARG A 90 -6.99 -6.68 -10.31
CA ARG A 90 -7.20 -7.34 -11.59
C ARG A 90 -6.73 -8.79 -11.58
N LEU A 91 -5.57 -9.07 -11.01
CA LEU A 91 -5.12 -10.45 -10.83
C LEU A 91 -6.07 -11.26 -9.94
N GLN A 92 -6.62 -10.63 -8.89
CA GLN A 92 -7.61 -11.25 -8.02
C GLN A 92 -8.89 -11.65 -8.78
N ASP A 93 -9.36 -10.87 -9.76
CA ASP A 93 -10.53 -11.21 -10.59
C ASP A 93 -10.35 -12.53 -11.37
N TYR A 94 -9.11 -12.87 -11.71
CA TYR A 94 -8.77 -14.10 -12.45
C TYR A 94 -8.30 -15.24 -11.54
N ALA A 95 -8.11 -14.98 -10.25
CA ALA A 95 -7.70 -16.00 -9.30
C ALA A 95 -8.90 -16.92 -9.01
N PRO A 96 -8.73 -18.25 -9.09
CA PRO A 96 -9.84 -19.20 -8.95
C PRO A 96 -10.37 -19.25 -7.52
N SER A 97 -9.47 -19.36 -6.55
CA SER A 97 -9.71 -19.37 -5.10
C SER A 97 -8.46 -18.84 -4.40
N GLY A 98 -8.57 -18.45 -3.13
CA GLY A 98 -7.48 -17.80 -2.40
C GLY A 98 -7.29 -16.34 -2.84
N PHE A 99 -6.07 -15.82 -2.65
CA PHE A 99 -5.84 -14.39 -2.78
C PHE A 99 -4.50 -14.01 -3.41
N VAL A 100 -4.47 -12.82 -4.01
CA VAL A 100 -3.26 -12.24 -4.59
C VAL A 100 -2.72 -11.15 -3.67
N SER A 101 -1.53 -11.42 -3.11
CA SER A 101 -0.74 -10.47 -2.33
C SER A 101 0.32 -9.81 -3.20
N CYS A 102 0.70 -8.58 -2.86
CA CYS A 102 1.65 -7.80 -3.62
C CYS A 102 2.62 -7.05 -2.70
N GLY A 103 3.92 -7.19 -2.93
CA GLY A 103 4.96 -6.44 -2.26
C GLY A 103 5.63 -5.46 -3.22
N VAL A 104 5.95 -4.25 -2.76
CA VAL A 104 6.55 -3.20 -3.59
C VAL A 104 7.80 -2.63 -2.92
N GLY A 105 8.93 -2.71 -3.62
CA GLY A 105 10.19 -2.09 -3.21
C GLY A 105 10.25 -0.60 -3.54
N ARG A 106 11.24 0.10 -3.00
CA ARG A 106 11.43 1.53 -3.28
C ARG A 106 11.85 1.77 -4.75
N PRO A 107 11.43 2.90 -5.36
CA PRO A 107 11.93 3.32 -6.66
C PRO A 107 13.45 3.47 -6.64
N THR A 108 14.13 2.96 -7.66
CA THR A 108 15.59 2.95 -7.70
C THR A 108 16.12 3.05 -9.12
N LEU A 109 17.37 3.52 -9.26
CA LEU A 109 18.04 3.75 -10.53
C LEU A 109 19.03 2.61 -10.84
N GLY A 110 18.98 2.08 -12.06
CA GLY A 110 19.96 1.13 -12.55
C GLY A 110 19.79 -0.32 -12.06
N LEU A 111 20.40 -1.25 -12.79
CA LEU A 111 20.24 -2.70 -12.61
C LEU A 111 20.70 -3.22 -11.24
N SER A 112 21.79 -2.68 -10.69
CA SER A 112 22.32 -3.16 -9.41
C SER A 112 21.36 -2.86 -8.26
N ALA A 113 20.73 -1.69 -8.29
CA ALA A 113 19.83 -1.25 -7.24
C ALA A 113 18.45 -1.90 -7.34
N LEU A 114 18.04 -2.36 -8.54
CA LEU A 114 16.85 -3.21 -8.72
C LEU A 114 16.89 -4.48 -7.87
N ARG A 115 18.08 -5.05 -7.62
CA ARG A 115 18.21 -6.23 -6.75
C ARG A 115 17.83 -5.92 -5.31
N GLU A 116 18.15 -4.73 -4.82
CA GLU A 116 17.74 -4.28 -3.49
C GLU A 116 16.24 -3.98 -3.46
N SER A 117 15.70 -3.29 -4.46
CA SER A 117 14.25 -3.07 -4.58
C SER A 117 13.46 -4.39 -4.65
N PHE A 118 13.99 -5.43 -5.31
CA PHE A 118 13.40 -6.78 -5.29
C PHE A 118 13.40 -7.41 -3.89
N LYS A 119 14.51 -7.32 -3.15
CA LYS A 119 14.57 -7.81 -1.75
C LYS A 119 13.58 -7.06 -0.86
N GLU A 120 13.43 -5.76 -1.06
CA GLU A 120 12.45 -4.93 -0.35
C GLU A 120 11.02 -5.37 -0.66
N ALA A 121 10.70 -5.63 -1.93
CA ALA A 121 9.39 -6.14 -2.34
C ALA A 121 9.08 -7.51 -1.73
N GLU A 122 10.05 -8.44 -1.71
CA GLU A 122 9.89 -9.74 -1.05
C GLU A 122 9.68 -9.61 0.46
N LYS A 123 10.42 -8.71 1.13
CA LYS A 123 10.18 -8.40 2.55
C LYS A 123 8.79 -7.83 2.79
N ALA A 124 8.33 -6.93 1.91
CA ALA A 124 6.97 -6.40 1.93
C ALA A 124 5.90 -7.46 1.80
N LEU A 125 6.12 -8.43 0.93
CA LEU A 125 5.22 -9.55 0.76
C LEU A 125 5.21 -10.47 1.99
N ALA A 126 6.39 -10.81 2.54
CA ALA A 126 6.52 -11.69 3.70
C ALA A 126 5.93 -11.09 4.98
N LEU A 127 6.22 -9.80 5.24
CA LEU A 127 5.60 -9.08 6.34
C LEU A 127 4.10 -8.92 6.10
N SER A 128 3.64 -8.77 4.87
CA SER A 128 2.21 -8.71 4.61
C SER A 128 1.45 -9.93 5.12
N ASP A 129 2.03 -11.12 4.97
CA ASP A 129 1.42 -12.38 5.44
C ASP A 129 1.41 -12.49 6.96
N GLN A 130 2.44 -11.94 7.61
CA GLN A 130 2.54 -11.95 9.06
C GLN A 130 1.60 -10.90 9.67
N LEU A 131 1.48 -9.76 8.99
CA LEU A 131 0.86 -8.59 9.55
C LEU A 131 -0.65 -8.54 9.32
N TRP A 132 -1.14 -8.99 8.15
CA TRP A 132 -2.54 -8.86 7.78
C TRP A 132 -3.12 -10.21 7.31
N THR A 133 -4.37 -10.46 7.66
CA THR A 133 -5.14 -11.63 7.18
C THR A 133 -5.74 -11.42 5.80
N GLU A 134 -5.85 -10.16 5.35
CA GLU A 134 -6.40 -9.81 4.04
C GLU A 134 -5.31 -9.43 3.02
N PRO A 135 -5.47 -9.86 1.75
CA PRO A 135 -4.55 -9.54 0.68
C PRO A 135 -4.53 -8.04 0.38
N ARG A 136 -3.34 -7.47 0.29
CA ARG A 136 -3.13 -6.06 -0.04
C ARG A 136 -1.84 -5.85 -0.81
N VAL A 137 -1.68 -4.65 -1.36
CA VAL A 137 -0.37 -4.14 -1.74
C VAL A 137 0.33 -3.58 -0.51
N THR A 138 1.53 -4.08 -0.24
CA THR A 138 2.39 -3.63 0.85
C THR A 138 3.63 -2.96 0.28
N PHE A 139 3.87 -1.71 0.65
CA PHE A 139 5.05 -0.96 0.23
C PHE A 139 6.13 -1.07 1.29
N PHE A 140 7.37 -1.38 0.88
CA PHE A 140 8.48 -1.49 1.81
C PHE A 140 8.74 -0.19 2.60
N GLY A 141 8.51 0.98 1.99
CA GLY A 141 8.60 2.25 2.70
C GLY A 141 7.59 2.39 3.84
N ASP A 142 6.42 1.77 3.72
CA ASP A 142 5.41 1.76 4.79
C ASP A 142 5.82 0.73 5.88
N LEU A 143 6.49 -0.37 5.52
CA LEU A 143 6.94 -1.41 6.47
C LEU A 143 7.94 -0.92 7.51
N SER A 144 8.92 -0.10 7.15
CA SER A 144 9.93 0.35 8.11
C SER A 144 9.30 1.11 9.29
N LEU A 145 8.17 1.78 9.04
CA LEU A 145 7.38 2.38 10.10
C LEU A 145 6.67 1.32 10.94
N TYR A 146 6.07 0.30 10.31
CA TYR A 146 5.43 -0.80 11.05
C TYR A 146 6.44 -1.59 11.89
N GLU A 147 7.66 -1.84 11.42
CA GLU A 147 8.74 -2.46 12.19
C GLU A 147 9.08 -1.63 13.44
N LEU A 148 9.17 -0.30 13.30
CA LEU A 148 9.38 0.62 14.43
C LEU A 148 8.22 0.52 15.44
N LEU A 149 6.97 0.55 14.96
CA LEU A 149 5.79 0.48 15.82
C LEU A 149 5.67 -0.88 16.53
N LEU A 150 5.99 -1.98 15.86
CA LEU A 150 6.01 -3.32 16.46
C LEU A 150 7.09 -3.49 17.54
N GLY A 151 8.13 -2.64 17.53
CA GLY A 151 9.11 -2.57 18.61
C GLY A 151 8.58 -1.93 19.90
N VAL A 152 7.40 -1.29 19.86
CA VAL A 152 6.73 -0.66 21.01
C VAL A 152 5.72 -1.64 21.61
N SER A 153 5.55 -1.62 22.94
CA SER A 153 4.60 -2.54 23.57
C SER A 153 3.15 -2.24 23.16
N PRO A 154 2.27 -3.25 23.07
CA PRO A 154 0.86 -3.04 22.72
C PRO A 154 0.17 -2.02 23.64
N GLU A 155 0.47 -2.04 24.95
CA GLU A 155 -0.09 -1.09 25.92
C GLU A 155 0.34 0.36 25.61
N GLN A 156 1.62 0.58 25.28
CA GLN A 156 2.13 1.89 24.91
C GLN A 156 1.49 2.39 23.61
N LEU A 157 1.31 1.53 22.61
CA LEU A 157 0.61 1.86 21.38
C LEU A 157 -0.86 2.21 21.63
N ARG A 158 -1.56 1.44 22.48
CA ARG A 158 -2.97 1.74 22.84
C ARG A 158 -3.08 3.09 23.55
N ASN A 159 -2.18 3.37 24.49
CA ASN A 159 -2.13 4.66 25.19
C ASN A 159 -1.84 5.81 24.21
N PHE A 160 -0.91 5.63 23.27
CA PHE A 160 -0.63 6.62 22.23
C PHE A 160 -1.84 6.87 21.33
N CYS A 161 -2.51 5.81 20.85
CA CYS A 161 -3.73 5.92 20.06
C CYS A 161 -4.84 6.64 20.84
N ARG A 162 -5.03 6.30 22.13
CA ARG A 162 -6.02 6.96 22.98
C ARG A 162 -5.76 8.46 23.09
N ASN A 163 -4.51 8.87 23.28
CA ASN A 163 -4.16 10.29 23.44
C ASN A 163 -4.48 11.13 22.20
N TRP A 164 -4.38 10.54 21.00
CA TRP A 164 -4.50 11.28 19.74
C TRP A 164 -5.81 11.05 18.99
N LEU A 165 -6.46 9.90 19.19
CA LEU A 165 -7.64 9.50 18.39
C LEU A 165 -8.92 9.33 19.21
N SER A 166 -8.88 9.32 20.55
CA SER A 166 -10.08 9.04 21.35
C SER A 166 -11.23 9.99 21.04
N ALA A 167 -10.98 11.31 20.98
CA ALA A 167 -12.01 12.29 20.68
C ALA A 167 -12.68 12.06 19.31
N ILE A 168 -11.93 11.59 18.32
CA ILE A 168 -12.45 11.27 16.99
C ILE A 168 -13.27 9.99 17.03
N LEU A 169 -12.75 8.94 17.68
CA LEU A 169 -13.42 7.65 17.82
C LEU A 169 -14.74 7.76 18.59
N ASP A 170 -14.73 8.47 19.72
CA ASP A 170 -15.90 8.69 20.56
C ASP A 170 -16.97 9.49 19.79
N TYR A 171 -16.54 10.50 19.01
CA TYR A 171 -17.45 11.28 18.18
C TYR A 171 -18.08 10.43 17.07
N ASP A 172 -17.27 9.64 16.35
CA ASP A 172 -17.76 8.72 15.31
C ASP A 172 -18.75 7.69 15.88
N GLU A 173 -18.48 7.14 17.07
CA GLU A 173 -19.38 6.20 17.72
C GLU A 173 -20.75 6.83 18.08
N GLN A 174 -20.72 8.03 18.64
CA GLN A 174 -21.91 8.77 19.10
C GLN A 174 -22.75 9.30 17.94
N HIS A 175 -22.10 9.82 16.90
CA HIS A 175 -22.78 10.53 15.80
C HIS A 175 -22.93 9.70 14.52
N LYS A 176 -22.39 8.47 14.51
CA LYS A 176 -22.31 7.61 13.32
C LYS A 176 -21.68 8.36 12.14
N SER A 177 -20.60 9.11 12.42
CA SER A 177 -19.82 9.82 11.41
C SER A 177 -18.61 9.00 10.94
N ASP A 178 -17.93 9.50 9.91
CA ASP A 178 -16.74 8.88 9.31
C ASP A 178 -15.50 9.78 9.45
N LEU A 179 -15.32 10.46 10.59
CA LEU A 179 -14.21 11.40 10.78
C LEU A 179 -12.86 10.68 10.79
N LEU A 180 -12.75 9.52 11.44
CA LEU A 180 -11.51 8.73 11.44
C LEU A 180 -11.12 8.30 10.01
N ILE A 181 -12.09 7.79 9.24
CA ILE A 181 -11.89 7.41 7.83
C ILE A 181 -11.50 8.64 7.00
N THR A 182 -12.11 9.79 7.28
CA THR A 182 -11.78 11.04 6.60
C THR A 182 -10.35 11.47 6.87
N LEU A 183 -9.89 11.36 8.12
CA LEU A 183 -8.52 11.68 8.51
C LEU A 183 -7.51 10.73 7.86
N ASP A 184 -7.81 9.44 7.82
CA ASP A 184 -6.96 8.43 7.19
C ASP A 184 -6.82 8.65 5.67
N ALA A 185 -7.93 8.94 4.98
CA ALA A 185 -7.92 9.30 3.57
C ALA A 185 -7.18 10.62 3.30
N TYR A 186 -7.30 11.60 4.21
CA TYR A 186 -6.57 12.86 4.12
C TYR A 186 -5.06 12.64 4.13
N PHE A 187 -4.55 11.87 5.11
CA PHE A 187 -3.12 11.55 5.18
C PHE A 187 -2.66 10.61 4.05
N SER A 188 -3.49 9.66 3.64
CA SER A 188 -3.17 8.75 2.52
C SER A 188 -3.07 9.48 1.18
N SER A 189 -3.80 10.59 1.04
CA SER A 189 -3.70 11.53 -0.08
C SER A 189 -2.68 12.66 0.14
N ASN A 190 -1.81 12.56 1.14
CA ASN A 190 -0.77 13.54 1.49
C ASN A 190 -1.32 14.97 1.68
N GLY A 191 -2.49 15.08 2.29
CA GLY A 191 -3.20 16.35 2.52
C GLY A 191 -3.88 16.95 1.28
N ASN A 192 -3.87 16.26 0.13
CA ASN A 192 -4.46 16.79 -1.08
C ASN A 192 -6.00 16.70 -1.05
N MET A 193 -6.64 17.82 -0.74
CA MET A 193 -8.10 17.95 -0.64
C MET A 193 -8.88 17.40 -1.84
N ARG A 194 -8.37 17.55 -3.07
CA ARG A 194 -9.07 17.07 -4.27
C ARG A 194 -9.01 15.55 -4.37
N LEU A 195 -7.86 14.96 -4.05
CA LEU A 195 -7.67 13.51 -4.07
C LEU A 195 -8.45 12.85 -2.93
N THR A 196 -8.39 13.40 -1.71
CA THR A 196 -9.14 12.91 -0.55
C THR A 196 -10.65 12.93 -0.80
N ALA A 197 -11.19 14.03 -1.35
CA ALA A 197 -12.62 14.13 -1.65
C ALA A 197 -13.06 13.09 -2.69
N LYS A 198 -12.22 12.85 -3.70
CA LYS A 198 -12.45 11.81 -4.72
C LYS A 198 -12.40 10.40 -4.12
N GLU A 199 -11.43 10.12 -3.26
CA GLU A 199 -11.26 8.83 -2.58
C GLU A 199 -12.46 8.49 -1.69
N LEU A 200 -12.95 9.49 -0.94
CA LEU A 200 -14.13 9.34 -0.08
C LEU A 200 -15.46 9.43 -0.83
N ASN A 201 -15.45 9.74 -2.14
CA ASN A 201 -16.63 10.03 -2.94
C ASN A 201 -17.56 11.09 -2.31
N ILE A 202 -16.96 12.17 -1.79
CA ILE A 202 -17.68 13.30 -1.19
C ILE A 202 -17.35 14.62 -1.87
N HIS A 203 -18.21 15.62 -1.68
CA HIS A 203 -17.92 16.97 -2.14
C HIS A 203 -16.80 17.62 -1.31
N ARG A 204 -16.00 18.49 -1.91
CA ARG A 204 -14.91 19.23 -1.23
C ARG A 204 -15.39 19.97 0.02
N ASN A 205 -16.58 20.56 -0.02
CA ASN A 205 -17.15 21.28 1.13
C ASN A 205 -17.43 20.34 2.31
N THR A 206 -17.88 19.12 2.04
CA THR A 206 -18.08 18.10 3.08
C THR A 206 -16.76 17.69 3.70
N LEU A 207 -15.70 17.55 2.89
CA LEU A 207 -14.36 17.27 3.40
C LEU A 207 -13.86 18.39 4.32
N VAL A 208 -13.96 19.65 3.89
CA VAL A 208 -13.59 20.81 4.72
C VAL A 208 -14.36 20.81 6.04
N TYR A 209 -15.68 20.59 6.00
CA TYR A 209 -16.50 20.49 7.21
C TYR A 209 -16.00 19.40 8.16
N ARG A 210 -15.70 18.20 7.63
CA ARG A 210 -15.21 17.07 8.44
C ARG A 210 -13.83 17.36 9.05
N LEU A 211 -12.90 17.96 8.30
CA LEU A 211 -11.59 18.34 8.82
C LEU A 211 -11.69 19.44 9.89
N ASN A 212 -12.54 20.44 9.69
CA ASN A 212 -12.81 21.46 10.71
C ASN A 212 -13.42 20.82 11.96
N ARG A 213 -14.34 19.87 11.79
CA ARG A 213 -14.93 19.14 12.93
C ARG A 213 -13.87 18.35 13.69
N ILE A 214 -12.93 17.71 13.00
CA ILE A 214 -11.79 17.01 13.63
C ILE A 214 -10.96 18.00 14.47
N ALA A 215 -10.62 19.17 13.92
CA ALA A 215 -9.89 20.21 14.66
C ALA A 215 -10.66 20.65 15.91
N GLU A 216 -11.97 20.89 15.79
CA GLU A 216 -12.84 21.31 16.89
C GLU A 216 -12.95 20.26 18.00
N ILE A 217 -13.18 18.98 17.67
CA ILE A 217 -13.38 17.94 18.71
C ILE A 217 -12.06 17.53 19.38
N THR A 218 -10.95 17.60 18.65
CA THR A 218 -9.62 17.26 19.19
C THR A 218 -8.97 18.43 19.90
N GLN A 219 -9.43 19.68 19.62
CA GLN A 219 -8.78 20.92 20.08
C GLN A 219 -7.30 21.00 19.66
N LEU A 220 -6.96 20.36 18.54
CA LEU A 220 -5.61 20.35 17.99
C LEU A 220 -5.47 21.38 16.88
N ASP A 221 -4.28 21.97 16.79
CA ASP A 221 -3.90 22.81 15.67
C ASP A 221 -3.53 21.92 14.47
N MET A 222 -4.42 21.85 13.49
CA MET A 222 -4.22 21.05 12.28
C MET A 222 -3.21 21.67 11.31
N ASP A 223 -2.68 22.87 11.58
CA ASP A 223 -1.56 23.44 10.83
C ASP A 223 -0.20 23.10 11.47
N ASP A 224 -0.18 22.54 12.70
CA ASP A 224 1.05 22.11 13.38
C ASP A 224 1.59 20.78 12.81
N ALA A 225 2.86 20.81 12.41
CA ALA A 225 3.52 19.65 11.80
C ALA A 225 3.67 18.46 12.76
N ASN A 226 3.87 18.69 14.06
CA ASN A 226 3.94 17.63 15.07
C ASN A 226 2.57 17.03 15.32
N VAL A 227 1.50 17.84 15.32
CA VAL A 227 0.12 17.34 15.41
C VAL A 227 -0.17 16.41 14.23
N HIS A 228 0.15 16.83 13.01
CA HIS A 228 0.00 15.99 11.82
C HIS A 228 0.77 14.67 11.93
N LEU A 229 2.06 14.73 12.32
CA LEU A 229 2.88 13.54 12.49
C LEU A 229 2.26 12.59 13.53
N ASN A 230 1.88 13.11 14.69
CA ASN A 230 1.34 12.28 15.77
C ASN A 230 -0.01 11.65 15.39
N LEU A 231 -0.92 12.40 14.78
CA LEU A 231 -2.20 11.86 14.28
C LEU A 231 -1.97 10.78 13.23
N HIS A 232 -1.03 10.99 12.31
CA HIS A 232 -0.72 10.00 11.28
C HIS A 232 -0.11 8.73 11.88
N LEU A 233 0.83 8.86 12.82
CA LEU A 233 1.40 7.73 13.55
C LEU A 233 0.33 7.00 14.37
N ALA A 234 -0.57 7.74 15.02
CA ALA A 234 -1.64 7.17 15.82
C ALA A 234 -2.60 6.37 14.94
N LEU A 235 -2.92 6.84 13.72
CA LEU A 235 -3.70 6.07 12.75
C LEU A 235 -2.99 4.78 12.33
N ARG A 236 -1.68 4.84 12.05
CA ARG A 236 -0.89 3.65 11.68
C ARG A 236 -0.85 2.64 12.83
N ALA A 237 -0.66 3.11 14.06
CA ALA A 237 -0.69 2.28 15.27
C ALA A 237 -2.10 1.71 15.54
N TYR A 238 -3.16 2.49 15.34
CA TYR A 238 -4.54 2.04 15.50
C TYR A 238 -4.87 0.91 14.52
N HIS A 239 -4.51 1.07 13.24
CA HIS A 239 -4.67 0.04 12.23
C HIS A 239 -3.86 -1.22 12.55
N LEU A 240 -2.62 -1.05 13.05
CA LEU A 240 -1.80 -2.16 13.52
C LEU A 240 -2.54 -2.92 14.64
N LEU A 241 -2.91 -2.24 15.74
CA LEU A 241 -3.61 -2.85 16.88
C LEU A 241 -4.90 -3.58 16.46
N LYS A 242 -5.71 -2.96 15.59
CA LYS A 242 -6.92 -3.59 15.05
C LYS A 242 -6.63 -4.85 14.24
N THR A 243 -5.53 -4.87 13.51
CA THR A 243 -5.18 -6.00 12.65
C THR A 243 -4.72 -7.21 13.48
N PHE A 244 -3.92 -7.01 14.53
CA PHE A 244 -3.42 -8.11 15.37
C PHE A 244 -4.33 -8.50 16.54
N ASN A 245 -5.49 -7.84 16.69
CA ASN A 245 -6.31 -7.93 17.90
C ASN A 245 -5.49 -7.71 19.19
N LEU A 246 -4.52 -6.79 19.12
CA LEU A 246 -3.53 -6.52 20.17
C LEU A 246 -4.00 -5.56 21.24
#